data_AF-X1JB97-F1
#
_entry.id   AF-X1JB97-F1
#
_cell.length_a   1.000
_cell.length_b   1.000
_cell.length_c   1.000
_cell.angle_alpha   90.00
_cell.angle_beta   90.00
_cell.angle_gamma   90.00
#
_symmetry.space_group_name_H-M   'P 1'
#
loop_
_entity.id
_entity.type
_entity.pdbx_description
1 polymer ?
#
loop_
_entity_poly.entity_id
_entity_poly.type
_entity_poly.pdbx_seq_one_letter_code
_entity_poly.pdbx_strand_id
1 'polypeptide(L)' 'MSESERDFTIKSYIDFLSEKKLMGSKCKDCGAMYVPVRKLCTKCNTANMEWVEMSGNGKLA' A
#
# COMPACT_ATOMS: atom_id res chain seq x y z
N MET A 1 -13.95 -12.28 2.54
CA MET A 1 -12.70 -12.02 3.29
C MET A 1 -12.37 -10.56 3.04
N SER A 2 -12.53 -9.73 4.06
CA SER A 2 -12.27 -8.28 4.01
C SER A 2 -10.82 -8.02 3.61
N GLU A 3 -10.58 -7.24 2.55
CA GLU A 3 -9.23 -6.87 2.06
C GLU A 3 -8.37 -6.09 3.08
N SER A 4 -8.89 -5.80 4.27
CA SER A 4 -8.30 -4.92 5.28
C SER A 4 -7.49 -5.61 6.39
N GLU A 5 -7.33 -6.94 6.40
CA GLU A 5 -6.65 -7.67 7.50
C GLU A 5 -5.26 -8.22 7.16
N ARG A 6 -4.73 -7.97 5.95
CA ARG A 6 -3.38 -8.45 5.60
C ARG A 6 -2.32 -7.55 6.23
N ASP A 7 -1.34 -8.14 6.91
CA ASP A 7 -0.18 -7.39 7.41
C ASP A 7 0.57 -6.70 6.27
N PHE A 8 1.15 -5.53 6.56
CA PHE A 8 2.05 -4.82 5.64
C PHE A 8 3.40 -5.54 5.54
N THR A 9 3.41 -6.69 4.87
CA THR A 9 4.61 -7.49 4.59
C THR A 9 4.86 -7.60 3.09
N ILE A 10 6.12 -7.88 2.72
CA ILE A 10 6.49 -8.15 1.34
C ILE A 10 5.73 -9.38 0.81
N LYS A 11 5.49 -10.40 1.64
CA LYS A 11 4.71 -11.57 1.26
C LYS A 11 3.29 -11.19 0.84
N SER A 12 2.57 -10.44 1.66
CA SER A 12 1.22 -9.98 1.34
C SER A 12 1.18 -9.10 0.09
N TYR A 13 2.19 -8.27 -0.14
CA TYR A 13 2.32 -7.50 -1.38
C TYR A 13 2.48 -8.39 -2.62
N ILE A 14 3.32 -9.43 -2.54
CA ILE A 14 3.50 -10.40 -3.64
C ILE A 14 2.21 -11.21 -3.89
N ASP A 15 1.48 -11.58 -2.84
CA ASP A 15 0.19 -12.27 -2.96
C ASP A 15 -0.81 -11.38 -3.75
N PHE A 16 -0.89 -10.08 -3.44
CA PHE A 16 -1.71 -9.14 -4.21
C PHE A 16 -1.28 -9.00 -5.67
N LEU A 17 0.03 -8.95 -5.94
CA LEU A 17 0.54 -8.92 -7.31
C LEU A 17 0.15 -10.20 -8.09
N SER A 18 0.13 -11.35 -7.42
CA SER A 18 -0.32 -12.62 -8.00
C SER A 18 -1.82 -12.61 -8.32
N GLU A 19 -2.61 -11.86 -7.54
CA GLU A 19 -4.02 -11.56 -7.81
C GLU A 19 -4.23 -10.45 -8.86
N LYS A 20 -3.16 -9.95 -9.50
CA LYS A 20 -3.17 -8.80 -10.43
C LYS A 20 -3.66 -7.48 -9.83
N LYS A 21 -3.60 -7.34 -8.50
CA LYS A 21 -3.95 -6.11 -7.78
C LYS A 21 -2.69 -5.35 -7.40
N LEU A 22 -2.54 -4.12 -7.92
CA LEU A 22 -1.43 -3.25 -7.57
C LEU A 22 -1.75 -2.53 -6.25
N MET A 23 -1.43 -3.17 -5.13
CA MET A 23 -1.72 -2.63 -3.81
C MET A 23 -0.57 -1.80 -3.25
N GLY A 24 -0.88 -0.68 -2.60
CA GLY A 24 0.09 0.17 -1.89
C GLY A 24 -0.36 0.46 -0.47
N SER A 25 0.51 1.13 0.29
CA SER A 25 0.16 1.67 1.61
C SER A 25 -0.13 3.16 1.52
N LYS A 26 -1.27 3.60 2.04
CA LYS A 26 -1.61 5.03 2.22
C LYS A 26 -1.59 5.38 3.69
N CYS A 27 -0.96 6.50 4.02
CA CYS A 27 -1.03 7.06 5.36
C CYS A 27 -2.38 7.74 5.57
N LYS A 28 -3.10 7.37 6.65
CA LYS A 28 -4.39 7.99 6.98
C LYS A 28 -4.24 9.44 7.45
N ASP A 29 -3.09 9.80 8.03
CA ASP A 29 -2.87 11.13 8.60
C ASP A 29 -2.45 12.18 7.57
N CYS A 30 -1.58 11.81 6.61
CA CYS A 30 -1.04 12.76 5.63
C CYS A 30 -1.40 12.46 4.17
N GLY A 31 -2.07 11.34 3.91
CA GLY A 31 -2.45 10.91 2.55
C GLY A 31 -1.28 10.44 1.68
N ALA A 32 -0.05 10.38 2.21
CA ALA A 32 1.09 9.89 1.46
C ALA A 32 0.90 8.41 1.07
N MET A 33 1.12 8.11 -0.21
CA MET A 33 1.00 6.76 -0.76
C MET A 33 2.38 6.23 -1.15
N TYR A 34 2.60 4.93 -0.90
CA TYR A 34 3.86 4.26 -1.19
C TYR A 34 3.62 2.91 -1.85
N VAL A 35 4.45 2.62 -2.85
CA VAL A 35 4.62 1.32 -3.48
C VAL A 35 6.14 1.07 -3.59
N PRO A 36 6.68 -0.06 -3.10
CA PRO A 36 5.99 -1.15 -2.39
C PRO A 36 5.47 -0.72 -1.01
N VAL A 37 4.61 -1.56 -0.43
CA VAL A 37 3.94 -1.34 0.85
C VAL A 37 4.92 -1.09 2.01
N ARG A 38 4.59 -0.15 2.91
CA ARG A 38 5.41 0.19 4.10
C ARG A 38 4.58 0.22 5.37
N LYS A 39 5.16 -0.27 6.48
CA LYS A 39 4.56 -0.22 7.83
C LYS A 39 4.57 1.16 8.47
N LEU A 40 5.49 2.03 8.05
CA LEU A 40 5.69 3.35 8.63
C LEU A 40 5.69 4.42 7.54
N CYS A 41 4.98 5.51 7.78
CA CYS A 41 5.03 6.67 6.90
C CYS A 41 6.31 7.47 7.14
N THR A 42 7.12 7.70 6.11
CA THR A 42 8.37 8.48 6.21
C THR A 42 8.14 9.99 6.35
N LYS A 43 6.90 10.49 6.16
CA LYS A 43 6.58 11.92 6.29
C LYS A 43 6.15 12.31 7.70
N CYS A 44 5.31 11.48 8.35
CA CYS A 44 4.73 11.78 9.65
C CYS A 44 5.16 10.80 10.75
N ASN A 45 5.99 9.78 10.44
CA ASN A 45 6.49 8.77 11.38
C ASN A 45 5.39 8.02 12.15
N THR A 46 4.20 7.94 11.58
CA THR A 46 3.07 7.15 12.11
C THR A 46 3.03 5.75 11.48
N ALA A 47 2.54 4.78 12.25
CA ALA A 47 2.20 3.45 11.76
C ALA A 47 0.73 3.34 11.29
N ASN A 48 -0.01 4.45 11.28
CA ASN A 48 -1.41 4.51 10.84
C ASN A 48 -1.52 4.49 9.30
N MET A 49 -1.31 3.31 8.74
CA MET A 49 -1.34 3.04 7.30
C MET A 49 -2.55 2.18 6.96
N GLU A 50 -3.04 2.29 5.72
CA GLU A 50 -4.06 1.42 5.14
C GLU A 50 -3.60 0.86 3.79
N TRP A 51 -4.11 -0.31 3.44
CA TRP A 51 -4.00 -0.84 2.09
C TRP A 51 -4.92 -0.06 1.15
N VAL A 52 -4.38 0.33 0.01
CA VAL A 52 -5.14 1.00 -1.05
C VAL A 52 -4.73 0.42 -2.40
N GLU A 53 -5.70 0.22 -3.29
CA GLU A 53 -5.43 -0.20 -4.66
C GLU A 53 -5.02 1.00 -5.52
N MET A 54 -3.93 0.87 -6.25
CA MET A 54 -3.46 1.88 -7.18
C MET A 54 -4.27 1.80 -8.49
N SER A 55 -4.37 2.93 -9.20
CA SER A 55 -5.10 2.99 -10.46
C SER A 55 -4.49 2.16 -11.60
N GLY A 56 -3.22 1.71 -11.45
CA GLY A 56 -2.46 1.01 -12.50
C GLY A 56 -2.05 1.89 -13.68
N ASN A 57 -2.51 3.15 -13.74
CA ASN A 57 -2.21 4.09 -14.81
C ASN A 57 -1.07 5.01 -14.40
N GLY A 58 -0.05 5.10 -15.26
CA GLY A 58 1.09 6.00 -15.08
C GLY A 58 1.40 6.76 -16.37
N LYS A 59 2.17 7.84 -16.24
CA LYS A 59 2.69 8.60 -17.38
C LYS A 59 4.21 8.47 -17.39
N LEU A 60 4.78 8.12 -18.55
CA LEU A 60 6.23 8.15 -18.74
C LEU A 60 6.71 9.60 -18.87
N ALA A 61 7.88 9.88 -18.31
CA ALA A 61 8.52 11.19 -18.35
C ALA A 61 9.12 11.48 -19.73
#